data_AF-A0A8I0GS35-F1
#
_entry.id   AF-A0A8I0GS35-F1
#
_cell.length_a   1.000
_cell.length_b   1.000
_cell.length_c   1.000
_cell.angle_alpha   90.00
_cell.angle_beta   90.00
_cell.angle_gamma   90.00
#
_symmetry.space_group_name_H-M   'P 1'
#
loop_
_entity.id
_entity.type
_entity.pdbx_description
1 polymer ?
#
loop_
_entity_poly.entity_id
_entity_poly.type
_entity_poly.pdbx_seq_one_letter_code
_entity_poly.pdbx_strand_id
1 'polypeptide(L)'
;MRKGWRWGLLLGALVMSGCSQAPSSDGTFTRPGAPPRSGVRIEMREADTVAQAGSVPARTLDGTPIHLVGPPVITASAIASVRQEVGPNGLATLYYTFTDAAEPRIQRASERLVGRVMAVSVDGDIVSVAHVSAPFGKYMQTTGLAPADAARLVERMTGTPATP
;
A
#
# COMPACT_ATOMS: atom_id res chain seq x y z
N MET A 1 -29.94 -10.42 -39.15
CA MET A 1 -30.58 -10.58 -37.82
C MET A 1 -29.58 -11.29 -36.90
N ARG A 2 -29.27 -10.66 -35.74
CA ARG A 2 -28.79 -11.17 -34.42
C ARG A 2 -27.74 -12.31 -34.40
N LYS A 3 -26.48 -12.11 -33.99
CA LYS A 3 -25.85 -11.72 -32.68
C LYS A 3 -25.34 -12.95 -31.90
N GLY A 4 -24.09 -12.82 -31.42
CA GLY A 4 -23.50 -13.64 -30.34
C GLY A 4 -22.57 -14.73 -30.89
N TRP A 5 -21.34 -14.93 -30.43
CA TRP A 5 -20.84 -14.78 -29.07
C TRP A 5 -19.31 -14.57 -29.14
N ARG A 6 -18.84 -13.35 -28.86
CA ARG A 6 -17.41 -13.08 -28.71
C ARG A 6 -17.00 -13.60 -27.34
N TRP A 7 -16.09 -14.56 -27.31
CA TRP A 7 -15.36 -14.95 -26.11
C TRP A 7 -14.49 -13.76 -25.70
N GLY A 8 -15.00 -12.96 -24.76
CA GLY A 8 -14.22 -11.93 -24.11
C GLY A 8 -13.29 -12.59 -23.10
N LEU A 9 -12.02 -12.77 -23.49
CA LEU A 9 -10.91 -12.93 -22.56
C LEU A 9 -10.84 -11.66 -21.70
N LEU A 10 -11.49 -11.70 -20.54
CA LEU A 10 -11.21 -10.76 -19.45
C LEU A 10 -9.91 -11.23 -18.80
N LEU A 11 -8.79 -10.82 -19.39
CA LEU A 11 -7.56 -10.60 -18.64
C LEU A 11 -7.87 -9.52 -17.61
N GLY A 12 -8.18 -9.95 -16.38
CA GLY A 12 -8.11 -9.06 -15.22
C GLY A 12 -6.69 -8.55 -15.12
N ALA A 13 -6.45 -7.36 -15.64
CA ALA A 13 -5.17 -6.70 -15.51
C ALA A 13 -4.92 -6.50 -14.01
N LEU A 14 -3.99 -7.27 -13.43
CA LEU A 14 -3.29 -6.84 -12.23
C LEU A 14 -2.62 -5.51 -12.60
N VAL A 15 -3.27 -4.40 -12.28
CA VAL A 15 -2.58 -3.11 -12.27
C VAL A 15 -1.57 -3.21 -11.14
N MET A 16 -0.32 -3.52 -11.50
CA MET A 16 0.79 -3.69 -10.57
C MET A 16 1.04 -2.37 -9.84
N SER A 17 0.35 -2.22 -8.72
CA SER A 17 0.62 -1.18 -7.74
C SER A 17 2.01 -1.47 -7.18
N GLY A 18 2.92 -0.50 -7.29
CA GLY A 18 4.28 -0.63 -6.80
C GLY A 18 4.45 0.09 -5.46
N CYS A 19 5.16 -0.55 -4.53
CA CYS A 19 5.76 0.14 -3.38
C CYS A 19 7.14 0.63 -3.81
N SER A 20 7.31 1.94 -3.92
CA SER A 20 8.59 2.55 -4.30
C SER A 20 8.92 3.74 -3.40
N GLN A 21 10.16 4.21 -3.49
CA GLN A 21 10.51 5.50 -2.93
C GLN A 21 9.62 6.60 -3.54
N ALA A 22 9.10 7.47 -2.69
CA ALA A 22 8.37 8.65 -3.09
C ALA A 22 9.32 9.86 -3.18
N PRO A 23 8.94 10.93 -3.91
CA PRO A 23 9.67 12.19 -3.91
C PRO A 23 9.88 12.68 -2.48
N SER A 24 11.10 13.11 -2.18
CA SER A 24 11.54 13.47 -0.83
C SER A 24 11.03 14.82 -0.31
N SER A 25 10.29 15.59 -1.12
CA SER A 25 9.82 16.94 -0.78
C SER A 25 8.32 17.00 -0.53
N ASP A 26 7.96 17.29 0.73
CA ASP A 26 6.59 17.61 1.15
C ASP A 26 6.01 18.84 0.41
N GLY A 27 6.87 19.75 -0.06
CA GLY A 27 6.49 20.98 -0.78
C GLY A 27 5.98 20.77 -2.21
N THR A 28 5.97 19.52 -2.69
CA THR A 28 5.42 19.16 -4.01
C THR A 28 3.96 18.74 -3.94
N PHE A 29 3.46 18.46 -2.73
CA PHE A 29 2.11 17.94 -2.55
C PHE A 29 1.12 19.08 -2.35
N THR A 30 -0.05 18.93 -2.96
CA THR A 30 -1.18 19.87 -2.83
C THR A 30 -1.78 19.92 -1.42
N ARG A 31 -1.51 18.93 -0.56
CA ARG A 31 -2.02 18.86 0.82
C ARG A 31 -1.00 18.24 1.80
N PRO A 32 -0.92 18.72 3.06
CA PRO A 32 -0.18 18.02 4.10
C PRO A 32 -0.80 16.64 4.40
N GLY A 33 0.03 15.69 4.80
CA GLY A 33 -0.45 14.42 5.34
C GLY A 33 -0.86 14.52 6.80
N ALA A 34 -1.61 13.52 7.26
CA ALA A 34 -2.05 13.41 8.64
C ALA A 34 -1.43 12.16 9.30
N PRO A 35 -1.07 12.21 10.59
CA PRO A 35 -0.59 11.03 11.30
C PRO A 35 -1.68 9.95 11.40
N PRO A 36 -1.31 8.67 11.60
CA PRO A 36 -2.27 7.64 11.95
C PRO A 36 -3.09 8.02 13.20
N ARG A 37 -4.40 7.78 13.19
CA ARG A 37 -5.25 8.03 14.36
C ARG A 37 -4.90 7.08 15.51
N SER A 38 -5.19 7.49 16.74
CA SER A 38 -5.00 6.63 17.91
C SER A 38 -5.75 5.30 17.77
N GLY A 39 -5.07 4.20 18.12
CA GLY A 39 -5.62 2.84 18.12
C GLY A 39 -5.72 2.17 16.75
N VAL A 40 -5.43 2.85 15.63
CA VAL A 40 -5.40 2.18 14.31
C VAL A 40 -4.21 1.22 14.23
N ARG A 41 -4.45 0.01 13.70
CA ARG A 41 -3.35 -0.92 13.39
C ARG A 41 -3.05 -0.82 11.91
N ILE A 42 -1.85 -0.34 11.58
CA ILE A 42 -1.34 -0.37 10.20
C ILE A 42 -0.11 -1.27 10.24
N GLU A 43 -0.08 -2.28 9.39
CA GLU A 43 1.07 -3.17 9.27
C GLU A 43 1.46 -3.34 7.81
N MET A 44 2.75 -3.26 7.52
CA MET A 44 3.30 -3.65 6.23
C MET A 44 4.20 -4.86 6.44
N ARG A 45 3.92 -5.92 5.69
CA ARG A 45 4.51 -7.23 5.90
C ARG A 45 4.77 -7.89 4.56
N GLU A 46 5.86 -8.63 4.45
CA GLU A 46 6.10 -9.46 3.27
C GLU A 46 4.93 -10.42 3.06
N ALA A 47 4.54 -10.61 1.81
CA ALA A 47 3.52 -11.56 1.43
C ALA A 47 3.97 -12.40 0.24
N ASP A 48 3.34 -13.56 0.09
CA ASP A 48 3.55 -14.47 -1.02
C ASP A 48 2.20 -15.11 -1.41
N THR A 49 2.05 -15.52 -2.66
CA THR A 49 0.91 -16.32 -3.11
C THR A 49 1.09 -17.81 -2.78
N VAL A 50 2.32 -18.23 -2.46
CA VAL A 50 2.67 -19.59 -2.07
C VAL A 50 2.94 -19.66 -0.56
N ALA A 51 2.42 -20.71 0.08
CA ALA A 51 2.69 -20.94 1.50
C ALA A 51 4.19 -21.19 1.74
N GLN A 52 4.76 -20.52 2.73
CA GLN A 52 6.12 -20.73 3.21
C GLN A 52 6.06 -21.25 4.65
N ALA A 53 7.13 -21.88 5.13
CA ALA A 53 7.19 -22.36 6.51
C ALA A 53 6.98 -21.19 7.50
N GLY A 54 5.97 -21.31 8.37
CA GLY A 54 5.64 -20.28 9.34
C GLY A 54 4.88 -19.06 8.78
N SER A 55 4.46 -19.08 7.51
CA SER A 55 3.60 -18.03 6.98
C SER A 55 2.17 -18.12 7.53
N VAL A 56 1.48 -16.98 7.61
CA VAL A 56 0.11 -16.89 8.11
C VAL A 56 -0.84 -16.71 6.93
N PRO A 57 -1.86 -17.57 6.75
CA PRO A 57 -2.83 -17.39 5.68
C PRO A 57 -3.66 -16.12 5.90
N ALA A 58 -3.88 -15.37 4.83
CA ALA A 58 -4.70 -14.16 4.82
C ALA A 58 -5.47 -14.06 3.50
N ARG A 59 -6.37 -13.06 3.43
CA ARG A 59 -7.11 -12.72 2.22
C ARG A 59 -7.09 -11.22 2.00
N THR A 60 -6.92 -10.82 0.75
CA THR A 60 -7.19 -9.46 0.28
C THR A 60 -8.70 -9.15 0.34
N LEU A 61 -9.05 -7.87 0.24
CA LEU A 61 -10.45 -7.43 0.20
C LEU A 61 -11.26 -8.06 -0.95
N ASP A 62 -10.63 -8.39 -2.07
CA ASP A 62 -11.25 -9.09 -3.21
C ASP A 62 -11.31 -10.62 -3.03
N GLY A 63 -10.86 -11.14 -1.88
CA GLY A 63 -10.90 -12.56 -1.52
C GLY A 63 -9.70 -13.38 -1.99
N THR A 64 -8.74 -12.77 -2.70
CA THR A 64 -7.52 -13.45 -3.16
C THR A 64 -6.72 -13.98 -1.97
N PRO A 65 -6.42 -15.30 -1.94
CA PRO A 65 -5.62 -15.89 -0.88
C PRO A 65 -4.15 -15.46 -1.00
N ILE A 66 -3.56 -15.08 0.13
CA ILE A 66 -2.13 -14.77 0.26
C ILE A 66 -1.58 -15.37 1.56
N HIS A 67 -0.26 -15.36 1.69
CA HIS A 67 0.46 -15.79 2.87
C HIS A 67 1.36 -14.68 3.38
N LEU A 68 1.14 -14.23 4.61
CA LEU A 68 1.96 -13.22 5.26
C LEU A 68 3.22 -13.87 5.86
N VAL A 69 4.40 -13.35 5.53
CA VAL A 69 5.71 -13.93 5.87
C VAL A 69 6.35 -13.12 7.01
N GLY A 70 6.95 -13.81 7.99
CA GLY A 70 7.68 -13.16 9.10
C GLY A 70 6.82 -12.24 9.98
N PRO A 71 7.36 -11.37 10.84
CA PRO A 71 6.60 -10.30 11.48
C PRO A 71 6.43 -9.07 10.56
N PRO A 72 5.54 -8.11 10.89
CA PRO A 72 5.48 -6.83 10.19
C PRO A 72 6.82 -6.09 10.20
N VAL A 73 7.23 -5.58 9.03
CA VAL A 73 8.45 -4.77 8.90
C VAL A 73 8.18 -3.30 9.22
N ILE A 74 6.93 -2.84 9.05
CA ILE A 74 6.49 -1.48 9.34
C ILE A 74 5.16 -1.57 10.10
N THR A 75 5.02 -0.74 11.12
CA THR A 75 3.82 -0.61 11.94
C THR A 75 3.37 0.85 11.98
N ALA A 76 2.13 1.11 12.42
CA ALA A 76 1.59 2.46 12.54
C ALA A 76 2.51 3.44 13.30
N SER A 77 3.21 2.97 14.34
CA SER A 77 4.13 3.79 15.14
C SER A 77 5.34 4.32 14.37
N ALA A 78 5.63 3.77 13.19
CA ALA A 78 6.71 4.20 12.32
C ALA A 78 6.29 5.29 11.33
N ILE A 79 4.99 5.53 11.19
CA ILE A 79 4.39 6.40 10.18
C ILE A 79 4.15 7.77 10.82
N ALA A 80 4.83 8.79 10.29
CA ALA A 80 4.64 10.18 10.68
C ALA A 80 3.39 10.77 10.01
N SER A 81 3.14 10.44 8.74
CA SER A 81 1.95 10.91 8.03
C SER A 81 1.56 10.03 6.86
N VAL A 82 0.26 10.01 6.56
CA VAL A 82 -0.32 9.44 5.35
C VAL A 82 -1.10 10.52 4.60
N ARG A 83 -1.02 10.52 3.27
CA ARG A 83 -1.87 11.33 2.38
C ARG A 83 -2.16 10.60 1.08
N GLN A 84 -3.10 11.14 0.32
CA GLN A 84 -3.33 10.76 -1.07
C GLN A 84 -3.09 11.93 -2.02
N GLU A 85 -2.83 11.61 -3.28
CA GLU A 85 -2.94 12.56 -4.39
C GLU A 85 -3.44 11.83 -5.63
N VAL A 86 -4.33 12.48 -6.40
CA VAL A 86 -4.82 11.96 -7.68
C VAL A 86 -3.86 12.43 -8.77
N GLY A 87 -3.22 11.48 -9.43
CA GLY A 87 -2.31 11.77 -10.54
C GLY A 87 -3.06 12.14 -11.83
N PRO A 88 -2.34 12.64 -12.86
CA PRO A 88 -2.93 12.98 -14.17
C PRO A 88 -3.59 11.81 -14.89
N ASN A 89 -3.25 10.57 -14.52
CA ASN A 89 -3.85 9.35 -15.03
C ASN A 89 -5.21 9.00 -14.39
N GLY A 90 -5.73 9.85 -13.48
CA GLY A 90 -6.98 9.63 -12.77
C GLY A 90 -6.92 8.59 -11.66
N LEU A 91 -5.73 8.07 -11.34
CA LEU A 91 -5.51 7.12 -10.25
C LEU A 91 -4.89 7.85 -9.05
N ALA A 92 -5.27 7.42 -7.86
CA ALA A 92 -4.69 7.92 -6.62
C ALA A 92 -3.41 7.17 -6.24
N THR A 93 -2.51 7.93 -5.63
CA THR A 93 -1.28 7.44 -5.00
C THR A 93 -1.37 7.77 -3.51
N LEU A 94 -1.11 6.79 -2.65
CA LEU A 94 -0.89 7.04 -1.23
C LEU A 94 0.58 7.28 -0.98
N TYR A 95 0.87 8.30 -0.18
CA TYR A 95 2.20 8.64 0.27
C TYR A 95 2.29 8.45 1.77
N TYR A 96 3.35 7.78 2.18
CA TYR A 96 3.70 7.51 3.56
C TYR A 96 5.02 8.21 3.86
N THR A 97 5.00 9.07 4.87
CA THR A 97 6.22 9.61 5.48
C THR A 97 6.45 8.84 6.77
N PHE A 98 7.64 8.28 6.92
CA PHE A 98 8.06 7.58 8.13
C PHE A 98 8.82 8.53 9.06
N THR A 99 8.81 8.21 10.35
CA THR A 99 9.58 8.95 11.36
C THR A 99 11.08 8.80 11.11
N ASP A 100 11.87 9.82 11.44
CA ASP A 100 13.34 9.78 11.33
C ASP A 100 13.96 8.61 12.10
N ALA A 101 13.40 8.28 13.26
CA ALA A 101 13.84 7.14 14.07
C ALA A 101 13.65 5.78 13.37
N ALA A 102 12.65 5.68 12.49
CA ALA A 102 12.34 4.45 11.75
C ALA A 102 13.07 4.36 10.40
N GLU A 103 13.52 5.48 9.83
CA GLU A 103 14.11 5.51 8.48
C GLU A 103 15.25 4.50 8.29
N PRO A 104 16.29 4.41 9.15
CA PRO A 104 17.40 3.48 8.90
C PRO A 104 16.98 2.01 8.91
N ARG A 105 15.99 1.63 9.74
CA ARG A 105 15.49 0.25 9.78
C ARG A 105 14.58 -0.05 8.60
N ILE A 106 13.80 0.94 8.13
CA ILE A 106 12.91 0.80 6.97
C ILE A 106 13.73 0.71 5.69
N GLN A 107 14.78 1.51 5.55
CA GLN A 107 15.75 1.42 4.45
C GLN A 107 16.32 -0.01 4.33
N ARG A 108 16.89 -0.54 5.42
CA ARG A 108 17.44 -1.92 5.41
C ARG A 108 16.36 -2.99 5.17
N ALA A 109 15.15 -2.77 5.66
CA ALA A 109 14.06 -3.72 5.45
C ALA A 109 13.62 -3.75 3.98
N SER A 110 13.40 -2.58 3.38
CA SER A 110 12.98 -2.44 1.99
C SER A 110 14.02 -2.95 1.01
N GLU A 111 15.33 -2.77 1.28
CA GLU A 111 16.42 -3.35 0.49
C GLU A 111 16.31 -4.88 0.35
N ARG A 112 15.94 -5.58 1.43
CA ARG A 112 15.76 -7.04 1.41
C ARG A 112 14.46 -7.47 0.73
N LEU A 113 13.51 -6.56 0.60
CA LEU A 113 12.19 -6.82 0.04
C LEU A 113 12.12 -6.47 -1.45
N VAL A 114 13.14 -5.84 -2.05
CA VAL A 114 13.15 -5.53 -3.49
C VAL A 114 12.86 -6.79 -4.30
N GLY A 115 11.89 -6.69 -5.22
CA GLY A 115 11.39 -7.79 -6.04
C GLY A 115 10.36 -8.68 -5.35
N ARG A 116 10.21 -8.60 -4.03
CA ARG A 116 9.19 -9.32 -3.26
C ARG A 116 7.89 -8.54 -3.21
N VAL A 117 6.85 -9.21 -2.72
CA VAL A 117 5.52 -8.65 -2.52
C VAL A 117 5.37 -8.20 -1.06
N MET A 118 4.77 -7.03 -0.85
CA MET A 118 4.42 -6.49 0.45
C MET A 118 2.90 -6.31 0.52
N ALA A 119 2.31 -6.84 1.59
CA ALA A 119 0.94 -6.56 1.97
C ALA A 119 0.89 -5.39 2.94
N VAL A 120 -0.03 -4.46 2.70
CA VAL A 120 -0.42 -3.41 3.64
C VAL A 120 -1.76 -3.80 4.24
N SER A 121 -1.83 -3.79 5.57
CA SER A 121 -3.07 -4.05 6.30
C SER A 121 -3.48 -2.87 7.16
N VAL A 122 -4.80 -2.69 7.31
CA VAL A 122 -5.40 -1.72 8.24
C VAL A 122 -6.44 -2.44 9.09
N ASP A 123 -6.28 -2.39 10.41
CA ASP A 123 -7.07 -3.09 11.42
C ASP A 123 -7.23 -4.60 11.20
N GLY A 124 -6.39 -5.21 10.35
CA GLY A 124 -6.40 -6.63 9.99
C GLY A 124 -6.83 -6.91 8.55
N ASP A 125 -7.45 -5.94 7.87
CA ASP A 125 -7.84 -6.10 6.47
C ASP A 125 -6.66 -5.82 5.55
N ILE A 126 -6.37 -6.72 4.61
CA ILE A 126 -5.34 -6.49 3.59
C ILE A 126 -5.89 -5.55 2.51
N VAL A 127 -5.51 -4.28 2.62
CA VAL A 127 -6.00 -3.18 1.77
C VAL A 127 -5.19 -3.00 0.50
N SER A 128 -3.95 -3.50 0.47
CA SER A 128 -3.08 -3.43 -0.70
C SER A 128 -2.06 -4.55 -0.67
N VAL A 129 -1.71 -5.05 -1.86
CA VAL A 129 -0.63 -6.01 -2.09
C VAL A 129 0.15 -5.50 -3.31
N ALA A 130 1.44 -5.25 -3.13
CA ALA A 130 2.25 -4.54 -4.11
C ALA A 130 3.69 -5.06 -4.14
N HIS A 131 4.32 -5.06 -5.32
CA HIS A 131 5.74 -5.35 -5.43
C HIS A 131 6.57 -4.20 -4.89
N VAL A 132 7.62 -4.51 -4.12
CA VAL A 132 8.64 -3.53 -3.73
C VAL A 132 9.59 -3.36 -4.92
N SER A 133 9.49 -2.24 -5.63
CA SER A 133 10.27 -2.00 -6.85
C SER A 133 11.65 -1.39 -6.60
N ALA A 134 11.81 -0.72 -5.47
CA ALA A 134 13.08 -0.12 -5.03
C ALA A 134 13.08 0.01 -3.50
N PRO A 135 14.27 0.13 -2.88
CA PRO A 135 14.35 0.51 -1.48
C PRO A 135 13.64 1.84 -1.23
N PHE A 136 13.03 1.95 -0.05
CA PHE A 136 12.43 3.17 0.45
C PHE A 136 12.86 3.33 1.91
N GLY A 137 13.35 4.53 2.24
CA GLY A 137 13.76 4.91 3.59
C GLY A 137 12.65 5.71 4.25
N LYS A 138 12.79 7.03 4.26
CA LYS A 138 11.82 7.96 4.86
C LYS A 138 10.49 8.09 4.12
N TYR A 139 10.48 7.90 2.80
CA TYR A 139 9.30 8.18 1.97
C TYR A 139 8.95 6.97 1.10
N MET A 140 7.70 6.53 1.17
CA MET A 140 7.15 5.45 0.35
C MET A 140 5.86 5.91 -0.33
N GLN A 141 5.63 5.43 -1.54
CA GLN A 141 4.35 5.55 -2.22
C GLN A 141 3.75 4.19 -2.57
N THR A 142 2.42 4.12 -2.63
CA THR A 142 1.67 3.04 -3.29
C THR A 142 0.74 3.65 -4.33
N THR A 143 0.92 3.29 -5.60
CA THR A 143 0.17 3.84 -6.74
C THR A 143 -0.98 2.92 -7.13
N GLY A 144 -1.89 3.39 -7.98
CA GLY A 144 -2.84 2.52 -8.70
C GLY A 144 -4.22 2.34 -8.06
N LEU A 145 -4.54 3.10 -7.01
CA LEU A 145 -5.85 3.02 -6.35
C LEU A 145 -6.89 3.89 -7.07
N ALA A 146 -8.16 3.48 -7.02
CA ALA A 146 -9.24 4.39 -7.37
C ALA A 146 -9.30 5.54 -6.35
N PRO A 147 -9.53 6.80 -6.77
CA PRO A 147 -9.52 7.96 -5.86
C PRO A 147 -10.45 7.82 -4.63
N ALA A 148 -11.65 7.28 -4.81
CA ALA A 148 -12.58 7.06 -3.71
C ALA A 148 -12.10 5.99 -2.71
N ASP A 149 -11.37 4.99 -3.18
CA ASP A 149 -10.81 3.94 -2.32
C ASP A 149 -9.62 4.46 -1.53
N ALA A 150 -8.73 5.21 -2.18
CA ALA A 150 -7.63 5.89 -1.51
C ALA A 150 -8.14 6.88 -0.46
N ALA A 151 -9.21 7.62 -0.76
CA ALA A 151 -9.78 8.61 0.16
C ALA A 151 -10.32 7.94 1.43
N ARG A 152 -11.11 6.88 1.26
CA ARG A 152 -11.63 6.06 2.37
C ARG A 152 -10.51 5.43 3.18
N LEU A 153 -9.43 5.00 2.51
CA LEU A 153 -8.30 4.38 3.19
C LEU A 153 -7.52 5.40 4.05
N VAL A 154 -7.26 6.60 3.53
CA VAL A 154 -6.65 7.69 4.31
C VAL A 154 -7.52 8.06 5.49
N GLU A 155 -8.84 8.20 5.30
CA GLU A 155 -9.76 8.49 6.39
C GLU A 155 -9.75 7.39 7.45
N ARG A 156 -9.77 6.12 7.03
CA ARG A 156 -9.67 4.99 7.94
C ARG A 156 -8.36 5.00 8.75
N MET A 157 -7.24 5.34 8.12
CA MET A 157 -5.92 5.39 8.74
C MET A 157 -5.74 6.59 9.69
N THR A 158 -6.26 7.76 9.32
CA THR A 158 -5.92 9.05 9.97
C THR A 158 -7.08 9.66 10.75
N GLY A 159 -8.31 9.16 10.56
CA GLY A 159 -9.53 9.77 11.08
C GLY A 159 -9.89 11.11 10.43
N THR A 160 -9.13 11.55 9.42
CA THR A 160 -9.35 12.81 8.71
C THR A 160 -9.91 12.52 7.33
N PRO A 161 -11.06 13.08 6.94
CA PRO A 161 -11.61 12.91 5.60
C PRO A 161 -10.59 13.34 4.55
N ALA A 162 -10.22 12.42 3.67
CA ALA A 162 -9.48 12.78 2.48
C ALA A 162 -10.47 13.35 1.46
N THR A 163 -10.28 14.61 1.08
CA THR A 163 -11.08 15.19 0.00
C THR A 163 -10.55 14.60 -1.32
N PRO A 164 -11.42 14.13 -2.21
CA PRO A 164 -11.03 13.71 -3.55
C PRO A 164 -10.49 14.86 -4.38
#